data_AF-A0A8H5GK59-F1
#
_entry.id   AF-A0A8H5GK59-F1
#
_cell.length_a   1.000
_cell.length_b   1.000
_cell.length_c   1.000
_cell.angle_alpha   90.00
_cell.angle_beta   90.00
_cell.angle_gamma   90.00
#
_symmetry.space_group_name_H-M   'P 1'
#
loop_
_entity.id
_entity.type
_entity.pdbx_description
1 polymer ?
#
loop_
_entity_poly.entity_id
_entity_poly.type
_entity_poly.pdbx_seq_one_letter_code
_entity_poly.pdbx_strand_id
1 'polypeptide(L)'
;MAHINSFNNSSGHRFEDSTINAIGGNQHNNRAGTQFNNNGNGPQNSNIGRGTQNNNNGAGTQTNYHADGAQHIDNEYVGKVEGDYRKNEQNDLRDGGAENLLEAGNHRENLPEDMNAAFYECFTPALIELAGCRAGRSGTWSEPTPQEVKELWSKVMPSDIKNGFSAYERGIKPLVTKVLTDWRNSFGEAAIKALQDELGMLGVEPQEHINKQTKGDIWQHPCYYVQPEQRTGFLQTNIVAKTFSEHFKAIASIPVSERSGDPPKRAMVLAILAIERAFRIFSTTTSIPPSGDFSGDSEAMKLAPRVFTFFEKNEQGVDRVDSKLWDKIIAAAESHLEPTIDAGDWNEVGYKKLPAFFS
;
A
#
# COMPACT_ATOMS: atom_id res chain seq x y z
N MET A 1 -23.90 -58.08 20.35
CA MET A 1 -24.31 -57.23 21.48
C MET A 1 -23.07 -56.52 22.00
N ALA A 2 -22.88 -55.27 21.58
CA ALA A 2 -21.79 -54.40 22.03
C ALA A 2 -22.35 -52.97 22.02
N HIS A 3 -22.26 -52.31 23.18
CA HIS A 3 -22.71 -50.95 23.43
C HIS A 3 -21.76 -49.93 22.79
N ILE A 4 -22.31 -48.95 22.08
CA ILE A 4 -21.62 -47.73 21.65
C ILE A 4 -22.23 -46.59 22.48
N ASN A 5 -21.41 -45.97 23.34
CA ASN A 5 -21.75 -44.74 24.05
C ASN A 5 -21.41 -43.55 23.16
N SER A 6 -22.42 -42.72 22.86
CA SER A 6 -22.25 -41.38 22.32
C SER A 6 -22.06 -40.39 23.47
N PHE A 7 -21.09 -39.48 23.34
CA PHE A 7 -21.01 -38.29 24.17
C PHE A 7 -21.21 -37.06 23.29
N ASN A 8 -22.40 -36.47 23.43
CA ASN A 8 -22.68 -35.08 23.11
C ASN A 8 -22.02 -34.21 24.18
N ASN A 9 -21.25 -33.21 23.77
CA ASN A 9 -20.96 -32.08 24.66
C ASN A 9 -21.12 -30.77 23.89
N SER A 10 -22.33 -30.25 23.98
CA SER A 10 -22.72 -28.88 23.67
C SER A 10 -22.30 -27.98 24.83
N SER A 11 -21.43 -27.00 24.58
CA SER A 11 -21.16 -25.91 25.52
C SER A 11 -21.17 -24.61 24.73
N GLY A 12 -22.33 -23.95 24.74
CA GLY A 12 -22.50 -22.61 24.21
C GLY A 12 -21.84 -21.60 25.15
N HIS A 13 -20.89 -20.84 24.63
CA HIS A 13 -20.44 -19.60 25.26
C HIS A 13 -21.01 -18.42 24.47
N ARG A 14 -22.05 -17.82 25.09
CA ARG A 14 -22.50 -16.45 24.87
C ARG A 14 -21.34 -15.51 25.21
N PHE A 15 -20.89 -14.69 24.27
CA PHE A 15 -20.13 -13.50 24.58
C PHE A 15 -21.13 -12.37 24.86
N GLU A 16 -21.07 -11.87 26.09
CA GLU A 16 -21.82 -10.68 26.52
C GLU A 16 -21.12 -9.43 26.01
N ASP A 17 -21.93 -8.52 25.49
CA ASP A 17 -21.58 -7.15 25.10
C ASP A 17 -21.02 -6.36 26.29
N SER A 18 -19.73 -6.06 26.27
CA SER A 18 -19.16 -5.01 27.12
C SER A 18 -19.21 -3.67 26.38
N THR A 19 -20.33 -2.97 26.61
CA THR A 19 -20.51 -1.55 26.32
C THR A 19 -19.60 -0.72 27.23
N ILE A 20 -18.72 0.09 26.63
CA ILE A 20 -17.92 1.07 27.38
C ILE A 20 -18.78 2.32 27.61
N ASN A 21 -19.09 2.56 28.89
CA ASN A 21 -19.78 3.75 29.37
C ASN A 21 -18.98 5.03 29.05
N ALA A 22 -19.63 5.96 28.36
CA ALA A 22 -19.19 7.34 28.21
C ALA A 22 -19.38 8.09 29.54
N ILE A 23 -18.28 8.52 30.14
CA ILE A 23 -18.30 9.50 31.24
C ILE A 23 -18.33 10.90 30.62
N GLY A 24 -19.43 11.61 30.87
CA GLY A 24 -19.62 12.99 30.47
C GLY A 24 -18.72 13.96 31.22
N GLY A 25 -18.12 14.89 30.48
CA GLY A 25 -17.44 16.06 30.98
C GLY A 25 -18.04 17.31 30.33
N ASN A 26 -18.97 17.92 31.05
CA ASN A 26 -19.66 19.16 30.73
C ASN A 26 -18.69 20.33 30.99
N GLN A 27 -18.40 21.20 30.02
CA GLN A 27 -17.97 22.58 30.31
C GLN A 27 -18.56 23.59 29.32
N HIS A 28 -19.32 24.50 29.93
CA HIS A 28 -19.88 25.72 29.37
C HIS A 28 -18.82 26.78 29.08
N ASN A 29 -19.07 27.54 28.00
CA ASN A 29 -18.85 28.97 27.79
C ASN A 29 -17.71 29.68 28.55
N ASN A 30 -16.82 30.32 27.79
CA ASN A 30 -16.60 31.75 28.00
C ASN A 30 -16.28 32.52 26.72
N ARG A 31 -16.98 33.64 26.62
CA ARG A 31 -17.03 34.66 25.57
C ARG A 31 -16.02 35.73 25.94
N ALA A 32 -15.08 36.04 25.06
CA ALA A 32 -14.31 37.28 25.14
C ALA A 32 -14.08 37.79 23.71
N GLY A 33 -14.81 38.85 23.36
CA GLY A 33 -14.58 39.62 22.15
C GLY A 33 -13.35 40.50 22.33
N THR A 34 -12.62 40.72 21.24
CA THR A 34 -11.73 41.87 21.14
C THR A 34 -11.97 42.52 19.77
N GLN A 35 -12.55 43.71 19.82
CA GLN A 35 -12.60 44.64 18.71
C GLN A 35 -11.18 45.14 18.42
N PHE A 36 -10.77 45.14 17.16
CA PHE A 36 -9.74 46.06 16.70
C PHE A 36 -10.24 46.79 15.46
N ASN A 37 -10.38 48.09 15.63
CA ASN A 37 -10.64 49.08 14.62
C ASN A 37 -9.47 50.08 14.70
N ASN A 38 -8.72 50.28 13.60
CA ASN A 38 -8.31 51.60 13.11
C ASN A 38 -7.22 51.54 12.03
N ASN A 39 -7.58 52.13 10.89
CA ASN A 39 -6.87 53.15 10.10
C ASN A 39 -5.38 52.98 9.76
N GLY A 40 -5.13 52.84 8.45
CA GLY A 40 -3.90 53.23 7.78
C GLY A 40 -4.19 53.80 6.39
N ASN A 41 -3.94 55.09 6.22
CA ASN A 41 -4.12 55.91 5.02
C ASN A 41 -3.15 55.56 3.87
N GLY A 42 -3.68 55.45 2.64
CA GLY A 42 -3.15 55.95 1.35
C GLY A 42 -1.78 55.46 0.80
N PRO A 43 -1.41 55.76 -0.47
CA PRO A 43 -2.07 56.67 -1.42
C PRO A 43 -2.52 56.04 -2.76
N GLN A 44 -3.32 56.84 -3.44
CA GLN A 44 -3.92 56.66 -4.76
C GLN A 44 -2.89 56.50 -5.89
N ASN A 45 -3.22 55.69 -6.89
CA ASN A 45 -2.75 55.93 -8.25
C ASN A 45 -3.91 55.81 -9.24
N SER A 46 -4.21 56.93 -9.87
CA SER A 46 -5.16 57.12 -10.94
C SER A 46 -4.67 56.47 -12.24
N ASN A 47 -5.53 55.74 -12.94
CA ASN A 47 -5.54 55.88 -14.38
C ASN A 47 -6.92 55.62 -15.01
N ILE A 48 -7.23 56.53 -15.91
CA ILE A 48 -8.48 56.77 -16.60
C ILE A 48 -8.52 55.90 -17.86
N GLY A 49 -9.62 55.20 -18.10
CA GLY A 49 -9.89 54.48 -19.35
C GLY A 49 -11.39 54.41 -19.63
N ARG A 50 -11.81 55.06 -20.72
CA ARG A 50 -13.18 55.34 -21.16
C ARG A 50 -13.91 54.13 -21.79
N GLY A 51 -15.25 54.19 -21.75
CA GLY A 51 -16.20 53.59 -22.71
C GLY A 51 -16.69 52.19 -22.31
N THR A 52 -17.95 51.80 -22.42
CA THR A 52 -19.10 52.32 -23.18
C THR A 52 -20.37 51.70 -22.59
N GLN A 53 -21.47 52.46 -22.50
CA GLN A 53 -22.79 51.96 -22.15
C GLN A 53 -23.35 51.07 -23.27
N ASN A 54 -24.05 49.99 -22.93
CA ASN A 54 -25.28 49.63 -23.64
C ASN A 54 -26.19 48.73 -22.77
N ASN A 55 -27.39 49.26 -22.52
CA ASN A 55 -28.56 48.52 -22.06
C ASN A 55 -29.12 47.69 -23.21
N ASN A 56 -29.68 46.52 -22.91
CA ASN A 56 -31.01 46.15 -23.40
C ASN A 56 -31.59 44.96 -22.61
N ASN A 57 -32.78 45.20 -22.07
CA ASN A 57 -33.71 44.19 -21.58
C ASN A 57 -34.31 43.41 -22.76
N GLY A 58 -34.59 42.13 -22.53
CA GLY A 58 -35.41 41.30 -23.42
C GLY A 58 -35.90 40.05 -22.70
N ALA A 59 -37.21 39.95 -22.53
CA ALA A 59 -37.94 38.89 -21.84
C ALA A 59 -38.44 37.79 -22.79
N GLY A 60 -38.76 36.62 -22.22
CA GLY A 60 -39.45 35.47 -22.88
C GLY A 60 -38.47 34.42 -23.43
N THR A 61 -38.69 33.11 -23.42
CA THR A 61 -39.87 32.26 -23.18
C THR A 61 -39.39 30.79 -23.12
N GLN A 62 -40.14 29.92 -22.43
CA GLN A 62 -40.34 28.48 -22.68
C GLN A 62 -39.14 27.59 -23.08
N THR A 63 -38.80 26.61 -22.23
CA THR A 63 -38.08 25.40 -22.65
C THR A 63 -38.99 24.18 -22.57
N ASN A 64 -39.26 23.61 -23.75
CA ASN A 64 -39.79 22.27 -23.96
C ASN A 64 -38.70 21.23 -23.73
N TYR A 65 -39.12 20.07 -23.24
CA TYR A 65 -38.35 18.83 -23.25
C TYR A 65 -38.13 18.36 -24.69
N HIS A 66 -36.88 18.08 -25.06
CA HIS A 66 -36.56 17.01 -26.01
C HIS A 66 -35.15 16.45 -25.75
N ALA A 67 -35.08 15.13 -25.81
CA ALA A 67 -33.92 14.28 -25.69
C ALA A 67 -33.05 14.27 -26.96
N ASP A 68 -31.90 13.62 -26.81
CA ASP A 68 -30.92 13.18 -27.81
C ASP A 68 -29.88 14.20 -28.31
N GLY A 69 -28.61 13.83 -28.09
CA GLY A 69 -27.45 14.51 -28.63
C GLY A 69 -26.16 14.13 -27.92
N ALA A 70 -25.58 12.98 -28.28
CA ALA A 70 -24.24 12.56 -27.88
C ALA A 70 -23.21 13.64 -28.24
N GLN A 71 -22.45 14.13 -27.26
CA GLN A 71 -21.32 15.02 -27.49
C GLN A 71 -20.03 14.21 -27.64
N HIS A 72 -19.52 14.26 -28.86
CA HIS A 72 -18.13 14.01 -29.22
C HIS A 72 -17.23 14.96 -28.41
N ILE A 73 -16.28 14.42 -27.64
CA ILE A 73 -15.20 15.20 -27.03
C ILE A 73 -13.95 14.94 -27.87
N ASP A 74 -13.60 15.93 -28.70
CA ASP A 74 -12.32 16.02 -29.36
C ASP A 74 -11.28 16.50 -28.33
N ASN A 75 -10.45 15.57 -27.83
CA ASN A 75 -9.23 15.91 -27.10
C ASN A 75 -8.03 15.68 -28.00
N GLU A 76 -7.68 16.75 -28.72
CA GLU A 76 -6.40 16.90 -29.39
C GLU A 76 -5.36 17.33 -28.35
N TYR A 77 -4.56 16.37 -27.84
CA TYR A 77 -3.29 16.68 -27.18
C TYR A 77 -2.21 15.70 -27.66
N VAL A 78 -1.48 16.15 -28.68
CA VAL A 78 -0.33 15.48 -29.25
C VAL A 78 0.89 15.77 -28.36
N GLY A 79 1.31 14.77 -27.60
CA GLY A 79 2.58 14.75 -26.88
C GLY A 79 3.24 13.39 -27.05
N LYS A 80 3.87 13.16 -28.20
CA LYS A 80 4.68 11.97 -28.48
C LYS A 80 5.91 11.94 -27.56
N VAL A 81 5.95 10.97 -26.66
CA VAL A 81 7.21 10.41 -26.13
C VAL A 81 7.05 8.89 -26.14
N GLU A 82 7.30 8.29 -27.31
CA GLU A 82 7.54 6.85 -27.43
C GLU A 82 8.94 6.57 -26.88
N GLY A 83 8.99 5.97 -25.69
CA GLY A 83 10.20 5.36 -25.15
C GLY A 83 10.29 3.92 -25.62
N ASP A 84 11.08 3.70 -26.68
CA ASP A 84 11.49 2.38 -27.15
C ASP A 84 12.29 1.63 -26.08
N TYR A 85 11.64 0.68 -25.39
CA TYR A 85 12.32 -0.40 -24.68
C TYR A 85 11.89 -1.74 -25.27
N ARG A 86 12.39 -2.05 -26.47
CA ARG A 86 12.37 -3.41 -27.01
C ARG A 86 13.57 -3.70 -27.91
N LYS A 87 14.36 -4.67 -27.45
CA LYS A 87 15.17 -5.64 -28.22
C LYS A 87 16.28 -5.07 -29.10
N ASN A 88 17.52 -5.27 -28.66
CA ASN A 88 18.66 -5.52 -29.55
C ASN A 88 19.70 -6.37 -28.82
N GLU A 89 19.49 -7.68 -28.80
CA GLU A 89 20.55 -8.67 -28.62
C GLU A 89 20.31 -9.78 -29.66
N GLN A 90 20.74 -9.52 -30.89
CA GLN A 90 21.00 -10.57 -31.86
C GLN A 90 21.96 -10.06 -32.93
N ASN A 91 23.03 -10.83 -33.12
CA ASN A 91 24.08 -10.76 -34.14
C ASN A 91 25.38 -10.06 -33.73
N ASP A 92 26.29 -10.84 -33.16
CA ASP A 92 27.67 -10.90 -33.64
C ASP A 92 28.21 -12.33 -33.46
N LEU A 93 27.97 -13.16 -34.47
CA LEU A 93 28.67 -14.44 -34.66
C LEU A 93 29.96 -14.15 -35.43
N ARG A 94 31.09 -14.12 -34.70
CA ARG A 94 32.42 -14.20 -35.30
C ARG A 94 33.30 -15.18 -34.50
N ASP A 95 33.24 -16.41 -34.97
CA ASP A 95 34.30 -17.42 -35.12
C ASP A 95 35.68 -17.14 -34.48
N GLY A 96 36.12 -18.08 -33.62
CA GLY A 96 37.54 -18.30 -33.31
C GLY A 96 37.96 -18.39 -31.84
N GLY A 97 37.61 -19.48 -31.14
CA GLY A 97 38.46 -20.04 -30.05
C GLY A 97 38.18 -19.62 -28.60
N ALA A 98 36.96 -19.85 -28.07
CA ALA A 98 36.61 -19.56 -26.68
C ALA A 98 35.79 -20.64 -25.95
N GLU A 99 35.95 -21.92 -26.28
CA GLU A 99 35.11 -23.00 -25.69
C GLU A 99 35.47 -23.36 -24.23
N ASN A 100 36.52 -22.77 -23.63
CA ASN A 100 36.88 -23.01 -22.22
C ASN A 100 36.67 -21.80 -21.28
N LEU A 101 35.99 -20.74 -21.73
CA LEU A 101 35.70 -19.55 -20.91
C LEU A 101 34.20 -19.30 -20.66
N LEU A 102 33.33 -20.09 -21.29
CA LEU A 102 31.87 -19.96 -21.16
C LEU A 102 31.29 -20.69 -19.93
N GLU A 103 31.95 -21.72 -19.40
CA GLU A 103 31.51 -22.37 -18.16
C GLU A 103 31.78 -21.51 -16.91
N ALA A 104 32.77 -20.63 -16.93
CA ALA A 104 33.03 -19.70 -15.83
C ALA A 104 32.07 -18.49 -15.80
N GLY A 105 31.27 -18.29 -16.86
CA GLY A 105 30.35 -17.15 -17.01
C GLY A 105 29.01 -17.31 -16.30
N ASN A 106 28.50 -18.55 -16.19
CA ASN A 106 27.18 -18.84 -15.59
C ASN A 106 27.18 -18.88 -14.06
N HIS A 107 28.35 -19.01 -13.42
CA HIS A 107 28.43 -19.07 -11.94
C HIS A 107 28.23 -17.71 -11.26
N ARG A 108 28.26 -16.60 -12.00
CA ARG A 108 28.04 -15.26 -11.43
C ARG A 108 26.58 -14.86 -11.31
N GLU A 109 25.67 -15.64 -11.89
CA GLU A 109 24.23 -15.36 -11.86
C GLU A 109 23.54 -16.05 -10.68
N ASN A 110 24.11 -17.16 -10.20
CA ASN A 110 23.59 -17.91 -9.05
C ASN A 110 24.43 -17.61 -7.80
N LEU A 111 23.76 -17.26 -6.71
CA LEU A 111 24.40 -17.14 -5.40
C LEU A 111 24.84 -18.55 -4.92
N PRO A 112 26.00 -18.66 -4.23
CA PRO A 112 26.31 -19.83 -3.41
C PRO A 112 25.14 -20.18 -2.47
N GLU A 113 24.97 -21.47 -2.17
CA GLU A 113 23.80 -21.98 -1.44
C GLU A 113 23.61 -21.31 -0.07
N ASP A 114 24.70 -21.14 0.68
CA ASP A 114 24.74 -20.45 1.97
C ASP A 114 24.35 -18.96 1.85
N MET A 115 24.86 -18.29 0.82
CA MET A 115 24.51 -16.90 0.53
C MET A 115 23.05 -16.74 0.08
N ASN A 116 22.52 -17.72 -0.67
CA ASN A 116 21.14 -17.75 -1.10
C ASN A 116 20.18 -17.94 0.09
N ALA A 117 20.51 -18.86 1.00
CA ALA A 117 19.77 -19.04 2.25
C ALA A 117 19.76 -17.74 3.08
N ALA A 118 20.95 -17.15 3.32
CA ALA A 118 21.05 -15.90 4.07
C ALA A 118 20.33 -14.71 3.39
N PHE A 119 20.26 -14.70 2.05
CA PHE A 119 19.49 -13.70 1.31
C PHE A 119 17.99 -13.78 1.63
N TYR A 120 17.41 -14.97 1.67
CA TYR A 120 15.99 -15.13 1.99
C TYR A 120 15.70 -14.98 3.49
N GLU A 121 16.58 -15.46 4.36
CA GLU A 121 16.36 -15.42 5.81
C GLU A 121 16.61 -14.03 6.42
N CYS A 122 17.70 -13.37 6.03
CA CYS A 122 18.13 -12.10 6.65
C CYS A 122 17.81 -10.89 5.76
N PHE A 123 18.12 -10.98 4.47
CA PHE A 123 18.08 -9.81 3.59
C PHE A 123 16.67 -9.48 3.09
N THR A 124 15.89 -10.49 2.70
CA THR A 124 14.55 -10.31 2.14
C THR A 124 13.58 -9.56 3.05
N PRO A 125 13.44 -9.91 4.34
CA PRO A 125 12.60 -9.15 5.27
C PRO A 125 13.04 -7.68 5.36
N ALA A 126 14.34 -7.43 5.52
CA ALA A 126 14.89 -6.08 5.65
C ALA A 126 14.72 -5.24 4.36
N LEU A 127 14.80 -5.90 3.19
CA LEU A 127 14.56 -5.28 1.89
C LEU A 127 13.11 -4.85 1.74
N ILE A 128 12.17 -5.70 2.17
CA ILE A 128 10.74 -5.42 2.15
C ILE A 128 10.40 -4.30 3.13
N GLU A 129 10.98 -4.32 4.34
CA GLU A 129 10.84 -3.23 5.31
C GLU A 129 11.35 -1.90 4.73
N LEU A 130 12.55 -1.89 4.16
CA LEU A 130 13.11 -0.71 3.50
C LEU A 130 12.16 -0.19 2.40
N ALA A 131 11.64 -1.07 1.55
CA ALA A 131 10.73 -0.69 0.47
C ALA A 131 9.38 -0.16 0.99
N GLY A 132 8.86 -0.73 2.08
CA GLY A 132 7.59 -0.35 2.69
C GLY A 132 7.62 0.97 3.47
N CYS A 133 8.74 1.25 4.15
CA CYS A 133 8.89 2.42 5.04
C CYS A 133 9.57 3.63 4.37
N ARG A 134 10.12 3.47 3.16
CA ARG A 134 10.84 4.57 2.47
C ARG A 134 9.99 5.83 2.31
N ALA A 135 10.59 6.98 2.62
CA ALA A 135 9.95 8.28 2.48
C ALA A 135 9.73 8.68 1.00
N GLY A 136 8.77 9.57 0.76
CA GLY A 136 8.55 10.20 -0.55
C GLY A 136 7.46 9.55 -1.41
N ARG A 137 6.80 10.40 -2.21
CA ARG A 137 5.64 10.07 -3.05
C ARG A 137 6.01 9.26 -4.29
N SER A 138 7.19 9.52 -4.87
CA SER A 138 7.71 8.75 -5.99
C SER A 138 8.35 7.46 -5.47
N GLY A 139 7.75 6.34 -5.86
CA GLY A 139 8.44 5.05 -5.79
C GLY A 139 7.81 3.95 -4.96
N THR A 140 6.50 3.96 -4.75
CA THR A 140 5.79 2.75 -4.26
C THR A 140 6.12 1.50 -5.11
N TRP A 141 6.36 1.68 -6.41
CA TRP A 141 6.85 0.64 -7.33
C TRP A 141 8.34 0.72 -7.66
N SER A 142 9.06 1.73 -7.19
CA SER A 142 10.49 1.85 -7.47
C SER A 142 11.28 0.85 -6.63
N GLU A 143 12.27 0.24 -7.26
CA GLU A 143 13.26 -0.55 -6.54
C GLU A 143 14.18 0.37 -5.72
N PRO A 144 14.75 -0.12 -4.61
CA PRO A 144 15.87 0.52 -3.97
C PRO A 144 17.02 0.70 -4.96
N THR A 145 17.73 1.81 -4.82
CA THR A 145 18.94 2.06 -5.62
C THR A 145 20.01 1.02 -5.29
N PRO A 146 20.96 0.73 -6.21
CA PRO A 146 22.05 -0.21 -5.92
C PRO A 146 22.83 0.13 -4.64
N GLN A 147 22.98 1.42 -4.36
CA GLN A 147 23.64 1.89 -3.14
C GLN A 147 22.82 1.55 -1.88
N GLU A 148 21.50 1.77 -1.89
CA GLU A 148 20.62 1.37 -0.77
C GLU A 148 20.64 -0.16 -0.56
N VAL A 149 20.62 -0.95 -1.64
CA VAL A 149 20.72 -2.42 -1.56
C VAL A 149 22.06 -2.83 -0.93
N LYS A 150 23.18 -2.23 -1.35
CA LYS A 150 24.51 -2.51 -0.82
C LYS A 150 24.65 -2.13 0.66
N GLU A 151 24.14 -0.97 1.03
CA GLU A 151 24.14 -0.50 2.43
C GLU A 151 23.33 -1.43 3.31
N LEU A 152 22.11 -1.78 2.87
CA LEU A 152 21.27 -2.74 3.57
C LEU A 152 21.98 -4.09 3.72
N TRP A 153 22.64 -4.56 2.66
CA TRP A 153 23.36 -5.85 2.67
C TRP A 153 24.44 -5.84 3.74
N SER A 154 25.25 -4.77 3.77
CA SER A 154 26.33 -4.62 4.75
C SER A 154 25.83 -4.56 6.20
N LYS A 155 24.56 -4.16 6.41
CA LYS A 155 23.90 -4.05 7.71
C LYS A 155 23.34 -5.38 8.21
N VAL A 156 22.68 -6.14 7.35
CA VAL A 156 21.85 -7.30 7.78
C VAL A 156 22.47 -8.66 7.50
N MET A 157 23.45 -8.73 6.60
CA MET A 157 24.05 -10.01 6.24
C MET A 157 25.04 -10.50 7.31
N PRO A 158 25.14 -11.83 7.52
CA PRO A 158 26.16 -12.45 8.36
C PRO A 158 27.58 -11.99 8.00
N SER A 159 28.45 -11.90 9.01
CA SER A 159 29.80 -11.30 8.86
C SER A 159 30.70 -11.97 7.83
N ASP A 160 30.54 -13.28 7.65
CA ASP A 160 31.22 -14.13 6.69
C ASP A 160 30.76 -13.88 5.24
N ILE A 161 29.49 -13.46 5.04
CA ILE A 161 28.86 -13.27 3.73
C ILE A 161 28.82 -11.77 3.34
N LYS A 162 28.86 -10.86 4.33
CA LYS A 162 28.78 -9.40 4.18
C LYS A 162 29.71 -8.82 3.10
N ASN A 163 30.93 -9.31 2.99
CA ASN A 163 31.92 -8.80 2.03
C ASN A 163 31.70 -9.31 0.59
N GLY A 164 30.78 -10.27 0.40
CA GLY A 164 30.50 -10.90 -0.89
C GLY A 164 29.68 -10.06 -1.87
N PHE A 165 29.05 -8.95 -1.44
CA PHE A 165 28.11 -8.18 -2.28
C PHE A 165 28.67 -7.86 -3.66
N SER A 166 29.88 -7.28 -3.75
CA SER A 166 30.47 -6.87 -5.03
C SER A 166 30.81 -8.04 -5.95
N ALA A 167 31.06 -9.24 -5.41
CA ALA A 167 31.33 -10.43 -6.22
C ALA A 167 30.04 -10.97 -6.88
N TYR A 168 28.89 -10.75 -6.25
CA TYR A 168 27.59 -11.33 -6.63
C TYR A 168 26.51 -10.31 -6.97
N GLU A 169 26.84 -9.03 -7.07
CA GLU A 169 25.89 -7.94 -7.34
C GLU A 169 24.97 -8.23 -8.55
N ARG A 170 25.54 -8.84 -9.59
CA ARG A 170 24.79 -9.25 -10.79
C ARG A 170 23.68 -10.27 -10.50
N GLY A 171 23.92 -11.23 -9.61
CA GLY A 171 22.93 -12.22 -9.18
C GLY A 171 21.96 -11.68 -8.11
N ILE A 172 22.41 -10.76 -7.26
CA ILE A 172 21.57 -10.14 -6.21
C ILE A 172 20.46 -9.28 -6.83
N LYS A 173 20.77 -8.50 -7.88
CA LYS A 173 19.80 -7.59 -8.52
C LYS A 173 18.50 -8.28 -8.99
N PRO A 174 18.53 -9.35 -9.81
CA PRO A 174 17.30 -10.02 -10.23
C PRO A 174 16.54 -10.65 -9.05
N LEU A 175 17.23 -11.09 -7.99
CA LEU A 175 16.57 -11.58 -6.78
C LEU A 175 15.84 -10.47 -6.03
N VAL A 176 16.44 -9.28 -5.90
CA VAL A 176 15.79 -8.08 -5.34
C VAL A 176 14.51 -7.75 -6.13
N THR A 177 14.61 -7.70 -7.46
CA THR A 177 13.45 -7.46 -8.33
C THR A 177 12.36 -8.52 -8.10
N LYS A 178 12.73 -9.81 -8.10
CA LYS A 178 11.80 -10.91 -7.89
C LYS A 178 11.10 -10.82 -6.53
N VAL A 179 11.85 -10.63 -5.44
CA VAL A 179 11.31 -10.50 -4.09
C VAL A 179 10.31 -9.34 -4.00
N LEU A 180 10.64 -8.17 -4.54
CA LEU A 180 9.75 -7.02 -4.49
C LEU A 180 8.50 -7.19 -5.39
N THR A 181 8.64 -7.91 -6.51
CA THR A 181 7.51 -8.30 -7.35
C THR A 181 6.56 -9.25 -6.62
N ASP A 182 7.10 -10.31 -6.03
CA ASP A 182 6.32 -11.29 -5.27
C ASP A 182 5.64 -10.64 -4.06
N TRP A 183 6.35 -9.79 -3.33
CA TRP A 183 5.81 -9.01 -2.21
C TRP A 183 4.69 -8.06 -2.64
N ARG A 184 4.79 -7.38 -3.79
CA ARG A 184 3.68 -6.57 -4.30
C ARG A 184 2.49 -7.45 -4.65
N ASN A 185 2.72 -8.55 -5.37
CA ASN A 185 1.66 -9.47 -5.81
C ASN A 185 0.89 -10.08 -4.63
N SER A 186 1.54 -10.31 -3.48
CA SER A 186 0.84 -10.80 -2.29
C SER A 186 -0.25 -9.85 -1.79
N PHE A 187 -0.09 -8.52 -1.91
CA PHE A 187 -1.19 -7.59 -1.60
C PHE A 187 -2.38 -7.77 -2.54
N GLY A 188 -2.13 -7.97 -3.84
CA GLY A 188 -3.18 -8.22 -4.83
C GLY A 188 -3.99 -9.47 -4.51
N GLU A 189 -3.31 -10.55 -4.15
CA GLU A 189 -3.92 -11.81 -3.72
C GLU A 189 -4.71 -11.65 -2.42
N ALA A 190 -4.11 -10.99 -1.42
CA ALA A 190 -4.74 -10.77 -0.13
C ALA A 190 -5.98 -9.87 -0.22
N ALA A 191 -5.97 -8.84 -1.06
CA ALA A 191 -7.13 -7.97 -1.28
C ALA A 191 -8.31 -8.73 -1.91
N ILE A 192 -8.05 -9.58 -2.91
CA ILE A 192 -9.07 -10.44 -3.54
C ILE A 192 -9.65 -11.39 -2.50
N LYS A 193 -8.80 -12.08 -1.73
CA LYS A 193 -9.24 -13.01 -0.69
C LYS A 193 -10.06 -12.30 0.39
N ALA A 194 -9.61 -11.13 0.86
CA ALA A 194 -10.31 -10.37 1.89
C ALA A 194 -11.69 -9.89 1.41
N LEU A 195 -11.80 -9.46 0.15
CA LEU A 195 -13.08 -9.11 -0.47
C LEU A 195 -14.01 -10.31 -0.63
N GLN A 196 -13.48 -11.47 -1.04
CA GLN A 196 -14.26 -12.71 -1.13
C GLN A 196 -14.83 -13.13 0.23
N ASP A 197 -14.00 -13.08 1.28
CA ASP A 197 -14.45 -13.38 2.64
C ASP A 197 -15.60 -12.45 3.05
N GLU A 198 -15.47 -11.14 2.78
CA GLU A 198 -16.49 -10.15 3.12
C GLU A 198 -17.81 -10.39 2.35
N LEU A 199 -17.74 -10.60 1.03
CA LEU A 199 -18.91 -10.89 0.20
C LEU A 199 -19.59 -12.20 0.61
N GLY A 200 -18.81 -13.24 0.91
CA GLY A 200 -19.32 -14.53 1.36
C GLY A 200 -20.07 -14.46 2.69
N MET A 201 -19.61 -13.62 3.62
CA MET A 201 -20.31 -13.40 4.90
C MET A 201 -21.60 -12.60 4.76
N LEU A 202 -21.63 -11.62 3.86
CA LEU A 202 -22.78 -10.74 3.69
C LEU A 202 -23.93 -11.39 2.91
N GLY A 203 -23.65 -12.36 2.03
CA GLY A 203 -24.65 -12.97 1.16
C GLY A 203 -25.35 -11.97 0.23
N VAL A 204 -24.69 -10.84 -0.03
CA VAL A 204 -25.18 -9.75 -0.88
C VAL A 204 -24.67 -9.92 -2.31
N GLU A 205 -25.35 -9.27 -3.25
CA GLU A 205 -24.87 -9.18 -4.61
C GLU A 205 -23.56 -8.36 -4.66
N PRO A 206 -22.46 -8.91 -5.24
CA PRO A 206 -21.16 -8.25 -5.23
C PRO A 206 -21.16 -6.84 -5.80
N GLN A 207 -21.84 -6.59 -6.92
CA GLN A 207 -21.85 -5.29 -7.58
C GLN A 207 -22.47 -4.19 -6.70
N GLU A 208 -23.60 -4.46 -6.06
CA GLU A 208 -24.27 -3.51 -5.17
C GLU A 208 -23.37 -3.15 -3.99
N HIS A 209 -22.75 -4.17 -3.36
CA HIS A 209 -21.82 -3.95 -2.26
C HIS A 209 -20.63 -3.09 -2.70
N ILE A 210 -20.00 -3.43 -3.82
CA ILE A 210 -18.82 -2.71 -4.32
C ILE A 210 -19.16 -1.26 -4.67
N ASN A 211 -20.28 -1.03 -5.36
CA ASN A 211 -20.75 0.32 -5.69
C ASN A 211 -20.97 1.17 -4.43
N LYS A 212 -21.48 0.55 -3.34
CA LYS A 212 -21.61 1.23 -2.04
C LYS A 212 -20.25 1.54 -1.43
N GLN A 213 -19.30 0.59 -1.46
CA GLN A 213 -17.97 0.72 -0.86
C GLN A 213 -17.03 1.68 -1.59
N THR A 214 -17.26 1.91 -2.89
CA THR A 214 -16.45 2.77 -3.76
C THR A 214 -17.15 4.09 -4.11
N LYS A 215 -18.17 4.45 -3.34
CA LYS A 215 -18.93 5.68 -3.59
C LYS A 215 -18.10 6.92 -3.22
N GLY A 216 -18.02 7.86 -4.16
CA GLY A 216 -17.42 9.17 -3.95
C GLY A 216 -15.98 9.24 -4.47
N ASP A 217 -15.21 10.19 -3.95
CA ASP A 217 -13.78 10.21 -4.22
C ASP A 217 -13.06 9.12 -3.41
N ILE A 218 -11.90 8.68 -3.90
CA ILE A 218 -11.06 7.65 -3.25
C ILE A 218 -10.80 7.86 -1.75
N TRP A 219 -10.67 9.11 -1.29
CA TRP A 219 -10.44 9.43 0.13
C TRP A 219 -11.70 9.30 1.00
N GLN A 220 -12.86 9.16 0.38
CA GLN A 220 -14.17 9.09 1.01
C GLN A 220 -14.82 7.71 0.85
N HIS A 221 -14.15 6.77 0.17
CA HIS A 221 -14.66 5.42 -0.02
C HIS A 221 -14.99 4.78 1.33
N PRO A 222 -16.24 4.31 1.56
CA PRO A 222 -16.63 3.68 2.81
C PRO A 222 -15.75 2.51 3.25
N CYS A 223 -15.14 1.78 2.32
CA CYS A 223 -14.27 0.64 2.62
C CYS A 223 -13.03 0.99 3.45
N TYR A 224 -12.70 2.27 3.60
CA TYR A 224 -11.58 2.74 4.43
C TYR A 224 -11.99 3.14 5.83
N TYR A 225 -13.26 3.09 6.21
CA TYR A 225 -13.74 3.55 7.51
C TYR A 225 -14.56 2.46 8.19
N VAL A 226 -14.23 2.15 9.45
CA VAL A 226 -15.03 1.22 10.26
C VAL A 226 -16.46 1.73 10.42
N GLN A 227 -16.62 3.05 10.57
CA GLN A 227 -17.93 3.70 10.56
C GLN A 227 -17.94 4.82 9.51
N PRO A 228 -18.37 4.53 8.27
CA PRO A 228 -18.31 5.46 7.15
C PRO A 228 -19.08 6.77 7.38
N GLU A 229 -20.24 6.70 8.04
CA GLU A 229 -21.12 7.85 8.28
C GLU A 229 -20.48 8.85 9.24
N GLN A 230 -19.73 8.37 10.22
CA GLN A 230 -18.99 9.18 11.21
C GLN A 230 -17.54 9.43 10.79
N ARG A 231 -17.08 8.81 9.69
CA ARG A 231 -15.69 8.81 9.23
C ARG A 231 -14.69 8.42 10.33
N THR A 232 -15.04 7.42 11.13
CA THR A 232 -14.16 6.90 12.20
C THR A 232 -13.53 5.57 11.82
N GLY A 233 -12.40 5.24 12.47
CA GLY A 233 -11.64 4.02 12.17
C GLY A 233 -11.02 4.04 10.77
N PHE A 234 -10.45 5.17 10.37
CA PHE A 234 -9.76 5.31 9.09
C PHE A 234 -8.65 4.25 8.95
N LEU A 235 -8.66 3.54 7.83
CA LEU A 235 -7.75 2.44 7.46
C LEU A 235 -7.69 1.28 8.46
N GLN A 236 -8.76 1.07 9.25
CA GLN A 236 -8.87 -0.02 10.23
C GLN A 236 -9.97 -1.04 9.87
N THR A 237 -10.55 -0.96 8.67
CA THR A 237 -11.53 -1.95 8.21
C THR A 237 -10.87 -3.30 7.99
N ASN A 238 -11.65 -4.38 8.09
CA ASN A 238 -11.14 -5.74 7.93
C ASN A 238 -10.44 -5.97 6.58
N ILE A 239 -10.99 -5.44 5.47
CA ILE A 239 -10.35 -5.56 4.15
C ILE A 239 -8.98 -4.86 4.10
N VAL A 240 -8.87 -3.66 4.68
CA VAL A 240 -7.60 -2.92 4.76
C VAL A 240 -6.61 -3.65 5.67
N ALA A 241 -7.05 -4.03 6.87
CA ALA A 241 -6.20 -4.67 7.86
C ALA A 241 -5.67 -6.02 7.37
N LYS A 242 -6.52 -6.89 6.79
CA LYS A 242 -6.11 -8.16 6.18
C LYS A 242 -5.11 -7.95 5.04
N THR A 243 -5.40 -7.03 4.12
CA THR A 243 -4.52 -6.77 2.97
C THR A 243 -3.18 -6.19 3.42
N PHE A 244 -3.19 -5.28 4.39
CA PHE A 244 -1.97 -4.66 4.92
C PHE A 244 -1.14 -5.62 5.78
N SER A 245 -1.76 -6.65 6.37
CA SER A 245 -1.06 -7.69 7.15
C SER A 245 0.03 -8.41 6.36
N GLU A 246 -0.07 -8.48 5.03
CA GLU A 246 0.94 -9.09 4.16
C GLU A 246 2.32 -8.43 4.30
N HIS A 247 2.37 -7.13 4.57
CA HIS A 247 3.62 -6.46 4.88
C HIS A 247 4.24 -7.02 6.16
N PHE A 248 3.46 -7.13 7.23
CA PHE A 248 3.92 -7.60 8.54
C PHE A 248 4.29 -9.09 8.53
N LYS A 249 3.60 -9.91 7.73
CA LYS A 249 4.00 -11.31 7.47
C LYS A 249 5.39 -11.37 6.84
N ALA A 250 5.62 -10.53 5.82
CA ALA A 250 6.88 -10.53 5.09
C ALA A 250 8.08 -10.03 5.92
N ILE A 251 7.84 -9.22 6.96
CA ILE A 251 8.87 -8.72 7.88
C ILE A 251 8.83 -9.38 9.27
N ALA A 252 8.08 -10.48 9.41
CA ALA A 252 7.82 -11.09 10.71
C ALA A 252 9.10 -11.57 11.42
N SER A 253 10.15 -11.92 10.68
CA SER A 253 11.45 -12.34 11.22
C SER A 253 12.30 -11.19 11.77
N ILE A 254 11.96 -9.93 11.47
CA ILE A 254 12.65 -8.77 12.06
C ILE A 254 12.06 -8.53 13.46
N PRO A 255 12.88 -8.58 14.53
CA PRO A 255 12.40 -8.28 15.87
C PRO A 255 11.78 -6.88 15.94
N VAL A 256 10.67 -6.71 16.66
CA VAL A 256 9.93 -5.43 16.72
C VAL A 256 10.82 -4.27 17.18
N SER A 257 11.78 -4.51 18.08
CA SER A 257 12.74 -3.51 18.55
C SER A 257 13.77 -3.08 17.50
N GLU A 258 13.95 -3.86 16.43
CA GLU A 258 14.91 -3.61 15.35
C GLU A 258 14.24 -3.06 14.09
N ARG A 259 12.90 -3.11 14.04
CA ARG A 259 12.12 -2.55 12.93
C ARG A 259 12.29 -1.04 12.84
N SER A 260 12.07 -0.51 11.64
CA SER A 260 12.05 0.92 11.40
C SER A 260 10.99 1.61 12.28
N GLY A 261 11.34 2.72 12.91
CA GLY A 261 10.38 3.60 13.57
C GLY A 261 9.50 4.38 12.59
N ASP A 262 9.83 4.37 11.30
CA ASP A 262 9.03 5.02 10.26
C ASP A 262 7.79 4.17 9.92
N PRO A 263 6.61 4.79 9.77
CA PRO A 263 5.40 4.07 9.38
C PRO A 263 5.54 3.48 7.96
N PRO A 264 5.01 2.27 7.69
CA PRO A 264 5.07 1.62 6.39
C PRO A 264 4.11 2.22 5.34
N LYS A 265 4.27 3.52 5.07
CA LYS A 265 3.40 4.32 4.19
C LYS A 265 3.26 3.71 2.80
N ARG A 266 4.36 3.26 2.19
CA ARG A 266 4.32 2.69 0.83
C ARG A 266 3.63 1.35 0.80
N ALA A 267 3.85 0.51 1.82
CA ALA A 267 3.14 -0.75 1.95
C ALA A 267 1.63 -0.54 2.15
N MET A 268 1.22 0.49 2.91
CA MET A 268 -0.20 0.82 3.02
C MET A 268 -0.78 1.35 1.70
N VAL A 269 -0.03 2.15 0.94
CA VAL A 269 -0.44 2.56 -0.42
C VAL A 269 -0.64 1.35 -1.33
N LEU A 270 0.26 0.35 -1.29
CA LEU A 270 0.09 -0.91 -2.03
C LEU A 270 -1.19 -1.64 -1.62
N ALA A 271 -1.48 -1.74 -0.31
CA ALA A 271 -2.70 -2.36 0.19
C ALA A 271 -3.97 -1.66 -0.33
N ILE A 272 -4.03 -0.34 -0.24
CA ILE A 272 -5.16 0.47 -0.75
C ILE A 272 -5.35 0.23 -2.26
N LEU A 273 -4.28 0.29 -3.05
CA LEU A 273 -4.35 0.12 -4.50
C LEU A 273 -4.74 -1.32 -4.90
N ALA A 274 -4.31 -2.32 -4.13
CA ALA A 274 -4.72 -3.70 -4.32
C ALA A 274 -6.22 -3.87 -4.07
N ILE A 275 -6.77 -3.19 -3.06
CA ILE A 275 -8.21 -3.18 -2.75
C ILE A 275 -9.01 -2.51 -3.88
N GLU A 276 -8.59 -1.32 -4.33
CA GLU A 276 -9.23 -0.64 -5.48
C GLU A 276 -9.24 -1.51 -6.73
N ARG A 277 -8.12 -2.20 -6.99
CA ARG A 277 -8.03 -3.16 -8.09
C ARG A 277 -8.98 -4.33 -7.89
N ALA A 278 -9.04 -4.92 -6.70
CA ALA A 278 -9.96 -6.02 -6.40
C ALA A 278 -11.42 -5.59 -6.67
N PHE A 279 -11.84 -4.41 -6.17
CA PHE A 279 -13.17 -3.87 -6.45
C PHE A 279 -13.44 -3.71 -7.94
N ARG A 280 -12.49 -3.18 -8.72
CA ARG A 280 -12.62 -3.05 -10.17
C ARG A 280 -12.79 -4.40 -10.87
N ILE A 281 -12.04 -5.42 -10.45
CA ILE A 281 -12.13 -6.74 -11.08
C ILE A 281 -13.48 -7.39 -10.76
N PHE A 282 -13.92 -7.36 -9.49
CA PHE A 282 -15.22 -7.91 -9.10
C PHE A 282 -16.40 -7.12 -9.68
N SER A 283 -16.18 -5.84 -10.02
CA SER A 283 -17.20 -5.03 -10.71
C SER A 283 -17.40 -5.39 -12.20
N THR A 284 -16.51 -6.19 -12.79
CA THR A 284 -16.53 -6.50 -14.23
C THR A 284 -16.69 -7.99 -14.51
N THR A 285 -16.51 -8.84 -13.51
CA THR A 285 -16.48 -10.30 -13.67
C THR A 285 -17.44 -10.97 -12.70
N THR A 286 -18.20 -11.95 -13.20
CA THR A 286 -19.08 -12.79 -12.38
C THR A 286 -18.36 -14.03 -11.83
N SER A 287 -17.15 -14.32 -12.32
CA SER A 287 -16.31 -15.43 -11.87
C SER A 287 -15.13 -14.92 -11.05
N ILE A 288 -14.61 -15.76 -10.15
CA ILE A 288 -13.39 -15.46 -9.38
C ILE A 288 -12.26 -15.17 -10.37
N PRO A 289 -11.75 -13.94 -10.42
CA PRO A 289 -10.68 -13.60 -11.34
C PRO A 289 -9.38 -14.24 -10.87
N PRO A 290 -8.48 -14.62 -11.79
CA PRO A 290 -7.11 -14.85 -11.39
C PRO A 290 -6.57 -13.58 -10.73
N SER A 291 -5.81 -13.72 -9.65
CA SER A 291 -5.18 -12.58 -8.98
C SER A 291 -4.44 -11.69 -9.97
N GLY A 292 -3.83 -12.28 -11.00
CA GLY A 292 -3.08 -11.56 -12.03
C GLY A 292 -1.85 -10.86 -11.45
N ASP A 293 -1.10 -10.20 -12.32
CA ASP A 293 0.11 -9.49 -11.93
C ASP A 293 -0.23 -8.08 -11.40
N PHE A 294 -0.24 -7.90 -10.07
CA PHE A 294 -0.42 -6.58 -9.45
C PHE A 294 0.84 -5.73 -9.55
N SER A 295 2.01 -6.35 -9.56
CA SER A 295 3.29 -5.67 -9.70
C SER A 295 3.40 -4.91 -11.03
N GLY A 296 2.72 -5.41 -12.08
CA GLY A 296 2.60 -4.78 -13.40
C GLY A 296 1.33 -3.95 -13.63
N ASP A 297 0.51 -3.68 -12.61
CA ASP A 297 -0.75 -2.95 -12.78
C ASP A 297 -0.50 -1.44 -13.02
N SER A 298 -0.54 -1.04 -14.30
CA SER A 298 -0.28 0.35 -14.70
C SER A 298 -1.30 1.36 -14.16
N GLU A 299 -2.55 0.95 -13.91
CA GLU A 299 -3.56 1.84 -13.33
C GLU A 299 -3.30 2.08 -11.85
N ALA A 300 -2.91 1.02 -11.11
CA ALA A 300 -2.46 1.16 -9.72
C ALA A 300 -1.25 2.10 -9.61
N MET A 301 -0.26 1.95 -10.50
CA MET A 301 0.91 2.83 -10.53
C MET A 301 0.54 4.31 -10.77
N LYS A 302 -0.40 4.59 -11.69
CA LYS A 302 -0.89 5.96 -11.95
C LYS A 302 -1.63 6.55 -10.76
N LEU A 303 -2.38 5.73 -10.00
CA LEU A 303 -3.13 6.16 -8.82
C LEU A 303 -2.26 6.33 -7.57
N ALA A 304 -1.09 5.67 -7.52
CA ALA A 304 -0.24 5.66 -6.33
C ALA A 304 0.14 7.05 -5.78
N PRO A 305 0.55 8.04 -6.60
CA PRO A 305 0.83 9.38 -6.10
C PRO A 305 -0.39 10.06 -5.43
N ARG A 306 -1.60 9.79 -5.92
CA ARG A 306 -2.86 10.32 -5.35
C ARG A 306 -3.17 9.65 -4.02
N VAL A 307 -3.03 8.33 -3.92
CA VAL A 307 -3.26 7.60 -2.66
C VAL A 307 -2.21 7.96 -1.60
N PHE A 308 -0.95 8.17 -1.99
CA PHE A 308 0.12 8.57 -1.07
C PHE A 308 -0.20 9.88 -0.31
N THR A 309 -1.01 10.77 -0.91
CA THR A 309 -1.46 12.01 -0.24
C THR A 309 -2.27 11.78 1.04
N PHE A 310 -2.75 10.56 1.29
CA PHE A 310 -3.44 10.19 2.52
C PHE A 310 -2.50 10.29 3.73
N PHE A 311 -1.20 10.14 3.51
CA PHE A 311 -0.17 10.08 4.56
C PHE A 311 0.74 11.33 4.58
N GLU A 312 0.36 12.34 3.80
CA GLU A 312 1.00 13.65 3.79
C GLU A 312 0.33 14.58 4.81
N LYS A 313 0.95 15.75 4.99
CA LYS A 313 0.39 16.81 5.81
C LYS A 313 -0.80 17.46 5.10
N ASN A 314 -1.78 17.91 5.87
CA ASN A 314 -2.85 18.75 5.36
C ASN A 314 -2.35 20.20 5.11
N GLU A 315 -3.24 21.07 4.67
CA GLU A 315 -2.93 22.50 4.40
C GLU A 315 -2.43 23.24 5.64
N GLN A 316 -2.75 22.73 6.84
CA GLN A 316 -2.30 23.26 8.13
C GLN A 316 -0.95 22.69 8.58
N GLY A 317 -0.31 21.84 7.77
CA GLY A 317 0.97 21.21 8.11
C GLY A 317 0.87 20.08 9.13
N VAL A 318 -0.34 19.62 9.44
CA VAL A 318 -0.61 18.51 10.37
C VAL A 318 -0.68 17.20 9.59
N ASP A 319 0.00 16.17 10.07
CA ASP A 319 -0.08 14.83 9.47
C ASP A 319 -1.53 14.33 9.48
N ARG A 320 -2.03 13.91 8.31
CA ARG A 320 -3.40 13.36 8.20
C ARG A 320 -3.57 12.06 8.96
N VAL A 321 -2.48 11.31 9.11
CA VAL A 321 -2.39 10.10 9.93
C VAL A 321 -1.28 10.33 10.94
N ASP A 322 -1.68 10.72 12.16
CA ASP A 322 -0.76 10.91 13.27
C ASP A 322 -0.21 9.57 13.81
N SER A 323 0.77 9.64 14.71
CA SER A 323 1.39 8.44 15.30
C SER A 323 0.37 7.53 15.99
N LYS A 324 -0.59 8.11 16.72
CA LYS A 324 -1.59 7.33 17.48
C LYS A 324 -2.54 6.60 16.54
N LEU A 325 -2.85 7.19 15.39
CA LEU A 325 -3.65 6.55 14.35
C LEU A 325 -2.85 5.45 13.65
N TRP A 326 -1.57 5.67 13.38
CA TRP A 326 -0.66 4.63 12.88
C TRP A 326 -0.62 3.41 13.81
N ASP A 327 -0.47 3.61 15.12
CA ASP A 327 -0.45 2.51 16.09
C ASP A 327 -1.71 1.63 15.99
N LYS A 328 -2.88 2.26 15.81
CA LYS A 328 -4.15 1.53 15.64
C LYS A 328 -4.24 0.79 14.32
N ILE A 329 -3.77 1.41 13.24
CA ILE A 329 -3.73 0.79 11.90
C ILE A 329 -2.81 -0.43 11.92
N ILE A 330 -1.63 -0.30 12.52
CA ILE A 330 -0.65 -1.39 12.67
C ILE A 330 -1.24 -2.50 13.53
N ALA A 331 -1.79 -2.18 14.70
CA ALA A 331 -2.42 -3.18 15.57
C ALA A 331 -3.57 -3.93 14.87
N ALA A 332 -4.39 -3.23 14.07
CA ALA A 332 -5.44 -3.87 13.28
C ALA A 332 -4.86 -4.86 12.26
N ALA A 333 -3.83 -4.48 11.52
CA ALA A 333 -3.18 -5.37 10.55
C ALA A 333 -2.47 -6.55 11.22
N GLU A 334 -1.76 -6.32 12.32
CA GLU A 334 -1.07 -7.37 13.08
C GLU A 334 -2.04 -8.38 13.71
N SER A 335 -3.28 -7.98 14.02
CA SER A 335 -4.33 -8.89 14.49
C SER A 335 -4.74 -9.97 13.47
N HIS A 336 -4.34 -9.81 12.20
CA HIS A 336 -4.56 -10.79 11.13
C HIS A 336 -3.33 -11.64 10.81
N LEU A 337 -2.24 -11.49 11.57
CA LEU A 337 -1.16 -12.45 11.53
C LEU A 337 -1.66 -13.76 12.12
N GLU A 338 -1.39 -14.87 11.43
CA GLU A 338 -1.64 -16.18 12.03
C GLU A 338 -0.83 -16.24 13.34
N PRO A 339 -1.42 -16.76 14.44
CA PRO A 339 -0.66 -16.94 15.66
C PRO A 339 0.54 -17.79 15.27
N THR A 340 1.74 -17.20 15.41
CA THR A 340 2.98 -17.95 15.28
C THR A 340 2.79 -19.13 16.21
N ILE A 341 2.74 -20.35 15.67
CA ILE A 341 2.73 -21.55 16.49
C ILE A 341 4.02 -21.41 17.28
N ASP A 342 3.89 -20.96 18.53
CA ASP A 342 5.02 -20.71 19.39
C ASP A 342 5.74 -22.03 19.42
N ALA A 343 6.88 -22.04 18.75
CA ALA A 343 7.52 -23.25 18.35
C ALA A 343 8.19 -23.73 19.63
N GLY A 344 7.38 -24.44 20.43
CA GLY A 344 7.73 -24.86 21.77
C GLY A 344 9.09 -25.53 21.70
N ASP A 345 10.02 -24.99 22.45
CA ASP A 345 11.29 -25.63 22.77
C ASP A 345 12.24 -25.95 21.58
N TRP A 346 12.56 -24.98 20.72
CA TRP A 346 13.76 -25.08 19.86
C TRP A 346 15.10 -24.87 20.59
N ASN A 347 15.15 -25.02 21.92
CA ASN A 347 16.40 -24.92 22.71
C ASN A 347 17.42 -26.05 22.42
N GLU A 348 17.17 -26.98 21.50
CA GLU A 348 18.11 -28.06 21.17
C GLU A 348 18.76 -27.99 19.77
N VAL A 349 18.41 -27.03 18.91
CA VAL A 349 19.10 -26.90 17.61
C VAL A 349 19.98 -25.67 17.64
N GLY A 350 21.29 -25.90 17.76
CA GLY A 350 22.34 -24.93 18.05
C GLY A 350 22.55 -23.81 17.02
N TYR A 351 21.55 -22.95 16.84
CA TYR A 351 21.73 -21.67 16.18
C TYR A 351 22.44 -20.71 17.14
N LYS A 352 23.65 -20.31 16.76
CA LYS A 352 24.39 -19.25 17.45
C LYS A 352 23.52 -18.01 17.48
N LYS A 353 23.13 -17.62 18.69
CA LYS A 353 22.52 -16.34 19.04
C LYS A 353 23.18 -15.23 18.21
N LEU A 354 22.41 -14.61 17.31
CA LEU A 354 22.88 -13.42 16.60
C LEU A 354 23.30 -12.38 17.66
N PRO A 355 24.49 -11.77 17.52
CA PRO A 355 24.93 -10.74 18.45
C PRO A 355 23.95 -9.57 18.42
N ALA A 356 23.47 -9.17 19.59
CA ALA A 356 22.63 -8.00 19.78
C ALA A 356 23.39 -6.76 19.30
N PHE A 357 22.95 -6.16 18.20
CA PHE A 357 23.58 -4.99 17.60
C PHE A 357 22.56 -3.87 17.39
N PHE A 358 22.12 -3.23 18.47
CA PHE A 358 21.50 -1.90 18.40
C PHE A 358 21.84 -1.09 19.65
N SER A 359 22.82 -0.18 19.51
CA SER A 359 23.06 0.98 20.38
C SER A 359 23.79 2.06 19.59
#